data_AF-A0A1W9GQM3-F1
#
_entry.id   AF-A0A1W9GQM3-F1
#
_cell.length_a   1.000
_cell.length_b   1.000
_cell.length_c   1.000
_cell.angle_alpha   90.00
_cell.angle_beta   90.00
_cell.angle_gamma   90.00
#
_symmetry.space_group_name_H-M   'P 1'
#
loop_
_entity.id
_entity.type
_entity.pdbx_description
1 polymer ?
#
loop_
_entity_poly.entity_id
_entity_poly.type
_entity_poly.pdbx_seq_one_letter_code
_entity_poly.pdbx_strand_id
1 'polypeptide(L)'
;MAPKKPYVELTDLEKLEKQWRKLSGLHSREEWSSAIVRAATAAEIAANFAIRREFEARSKLNANFINNLLRWANGLAGKLDRLLVPLSEGSHKKHKKMKRLKALADKVNLKRNTIVHQGEFCNEGEAKEHIECARKFITTLVGLYDQQFLLKERKR
;
A
#
# COMPACT_ATOMS: atom_id res chain seq x y z
N MET A 1 -12.15 26.03 -13.81
CA MET A 1 -11.80 24.65 -13.38
C MET A 1 -12.25 24.48 -11.94
N ALA A 2 -12.97 23.41 -11.61
CA ALA A 2 -13.34 23.15 -10.21
C ALA A 2 -12.07 22.96 -9.36
N PRO A 3 -12.03 23.45 -8.11
CA PRO A 3 -10.88 23.27 -7.23
C PRO A 3 -10.62 21.78 -7.02
N LYS A 4 -9.35 21.38 -7.11
CA LYS A 4 -8.96 19.98 -6.87
C LYS A 4 -9.21 19.65 -5.41
N LYS A 5 -9.95 18.57 -5.15
CA LYS A 5 -10.18 18.01 -3.82
C LYS A 5 -8.86 17.91 -3.01
N PRO A 6 -8.79 18.50 -1.80
CA PRO A 6 -7.63 18.41 -0.92
C PRO A 6 -7.18 16.97 -0.66
N TYR A 7 -5.88 16.74 -0.48
CA TYR A 7 -5.35 15.39 -0.31
C TYR A 7 -5.97 14.65 0.87
N VAL A 8 -6.24 15.35 1.97
CA VAL A 8 -6.80 14.77 3.19
C VAL A 8 -8.19 14.18 2.97
N GLU A 9 -8.99 14.79 2.10
CA GLU A 9 -10.36 14.39 1.80
C GLU A 9 -10.43 13.20 0.82
N LEU A 10 -9.34 12.88 0.14
CA LEU A 10 -9.30 11.78 -0.83
C LEU A 10 -9.56 10.43 -0.16
N THR A 11 -10.26 9.54 -0.86
CA THR A 11 -10.40 8.14 -0.46
C THR A 11 -9.05 7.42 -0.52
N ASP A 12 -8.95 6.25 0.12
CA ASP A 12 -7.70 5.48 0.07
C ASP A 12 -7.33 5.08 -1.37
N LEU A 13 -8.30 4.71 -2.21
CA LEU A 13 -8.04 4.39 -3.62
C LEU A 13 -7.60 5.62 -4.42
N GLU A 14 -8.20 6.79 -4.19
CA GLU A 14 -7.75 8.05 -4.80
C GLU A 14 -6.31 8.42 -4.37
N LYS A 15 -5.99 8.25 -3.09
CA LYS A 15 -4.64 8.48 -2.55
C LYS A 15 -3.63 7.51 -3.15
N LEU A 16 -3.99 6.24 -3.26
CA LEU A 16 -3.20 5.18 -3.86
C LEU A 16 -2.89 5.51 -5.32
N GLU A 17 -3.91 5.82 -6.13
CA GLU A 17 -3.72 6.22 -7.53
C GLU A 17 -2.79 7.44 -7.66
N LYS A 18 -2.93 8.45 -6.79
CA LYS A 18 -2.04 9.62 -6.81
C LYS A 18 -0.59 9.26 -6.48
N GLN A 19 -0.35 8.39 -5.49
CA GLN A 19 1.00 7.92 -5.19
C GLN A 19 1.59 7.14 -6.37
N TRP A 20 0.79 6.28 -7.00
CA TRP A 20 1.25 5.47 -8.13
C TRP A 20 1.59 6.32 -9.36
N ARG A 21 0.75 7.30 -9.72
CA ARG A 21 1.05 8.23 -10.81
C ARG A 21 2.30 9.06 -10.53
N LYS A 22 2.52 9.50 -9.29
CA LYS A 22 3.73 10.23 -8.88
C LYS A 22 4.96 9.33 -9.00
N LEU A 23 4.86 8.08 -8.54
CA LEU A 23 5.88 7.04 -8.70
C LEU A 23 6.27 6.85 -10.17
N SER A 24 5.30 6.69 -11.08
CA SER A 24 5.60 6.49 -12.50
C SER A 24 6.43 7.64 -13.07
N GLY A 25 6.11 8.87 -12.67
CA GLY A 25 6.87 10.05 -13.08
C GLY A 25 8.26 10.18 -12.44
N LEU A 26 8.47 9.66 -11.23
CA LEU A 26 9.80 9.63 -10.58
C LEU A 26 10.70 8.59 -11.25
N HIS A 27 10.15 7.40 -11.47
CA HIS A 27 10.83 6.33 -12.19
C HIS A 27 11.23 6.77 -13.61
N SER A 28 10.39 7.51 -14.33
CA SER A 28 10.75 8.01 -15.66
C SER A 28 11.85 9.08 -15.66
N ARG A 29 12.16 9.70 -14.52
CA ARG A 29 13.22 10.70 -14.35
C ARG A 29 14.44 10.14 -13.61
N GLU A 30 14.53 8.82 -13.50
CA GLU A 30 15.66 8.15 -12.85
C GLU A 30 15.81 8.44 -11.35
N GLU A 31 14.73 8.92 -10.71
CA GLU A 31 14.67 9.16 -9.27
C GLU A 31 14.33 7.85 -8.53
N TRP A 32 15.23 6.86 -8.62
CA TRP A 32 15.03 5.46 -8.20
C TRP A 32 14.61 5.30 -6.74
N SER A 33 15.40 5.84 -5.81
CA SER A 33 15.12 5.76 -4.37
C SER A 33 13.76 6.39 -4.02
N SER A 34 13.48 7.56 -4.60
CA SER A 34 12.19 8.25 -4.43
C SER A 34 11.03 7.42 -4.98
N ALA A 35 11.20 6.76 -6.12
CA ALA A 35 10.18 5.89 -6.70
C ALA A 35 9.87 4.69 -5.78
N ILE A 36 10.89 4.05 -5.20
CA ILE A 36 10.72 2.93 -4.25
C ILE A 36 9.95 3.39 -2.99
N VAL A 37 10.31 4.54 -2.42
CA VAL A 37 9.59 5.09 -1.24
C VAL A 37 8.12 5.33 -1.54
N ARG A 38 7.80 5.84 -2.73
CA ARG A 38 6.40 6.04 -3.17
C ARG A 38 5.68 4.70 -3.40
N ALA A 39 6.38 3.67 -3.87
CA ALA A 39 5.83 2.33 -4.07
C ALA A 39 5.38 1.73 -2.73
N ALA A 40 6.25 1.83 -1.72
CA ALA A 40 5.96 1.39 -0.36
C ALA A 40 4.82 2.20 0.28
N THR A 41 4.77 3.51 0.03
CA THR A 41 3.66 4.37 0.50
C THR A 41 2.33 3.93 -0.12
N ALA A 42 2.30 3.64 -1.43
CA ALA A 42 1.10 3.13 -2.09
C ALA A 42 0.65 1.76 -1.55
N ALA A 43 1.61 0.87 -1.25
CA ALA A 43 1.33 -0.41 -0.61
C ALA A 43 0.72 -0.23 0.80
N GLU A 44 1.23 0.70 1.61
CA GLU A 44 0.63 1.01 2.92
C GLU A 44 -0.80 1.55 2.80
N ILE A 45 -1.07 2.41 1.82
CA ILE A 45 -2.43 2.92 1.57
C ILE A 45 -3.36 1.78 1.13
N ALA A 46 -2.89 0.84 0.31
CA ALA A 46 -3.65 -0.36 -0.05
C ALA A 46 -4.01 -1.21 1.18
N ALA A 47 -3.08 -1.33 2.14
CA ALA A 47 -3.34 -1.99 3.42
C ALA A 47 -4.38 -1.24 4.25
N ASN A 48 -4.33 0.10 4.31
CA ASN A 48 -5.36 0.89 4.97
C ASN A 48 -6.75 0.64 4.37
N PHE A 49 -6.85 0.66 3.03
CA PHE A 49 -8.09 0.35 2.32
C PHE A 49 -8.64 -1.03 2.72
N ALA A 50 -7.81 -2.08 2.64
CA ALA A 50 -8.22 -3.43 2.98
C ALA A 50 -8.68 -3.57 4.44
N ILE A 51 -7.99 -2.91 5.37
CA ILE A 51 -8.35 -2.91 6.80
C ILE A 51 -9.72 -2.25 7.00
N ARG A 52 -9.97 -1.11 6.35
CA ARG A 52 -11.28 -0.45 6.43
C ARG A 52 -12.39 -1.35 5.91
N ARG A 53 -12.17 -2.06 4.79
CA ARG A 53 -13.15 -3.00 4.23
C ARG A 53 -13.41 -4.19 5.17
N GLU A 54 -12.40 -4.68 5.87
CA GLU A 54 -12.59 -5.73 6.88
C GLU A 54 -13.43 -5.25 8.07
N PHE A 55 -13.15 -4.06 8.59
CA PHE A 55 -13.93 -3.51 9.71
C PHE A 55 -15.35 -3.15 9.31
N GLU A 56 -15.56 -2.59 8.11
CA GLU A 56 -16.88 -2.29 7.55
C GLU A 56 -17.73 -3.56 7.42
N ALA A 57 -17.13 -4.67 6.98
CA ALA A 57 -17.84 -5.93 6.79
C ALA A 57 -18.20 -6.66 8.10
N ARG A 58 -17.54 -6.34 9.22
CA ARG A 58 -17.58 -7.16 10.43
C ARG A 58 -17.95 -6.41 11.71
N SER A 59 -18.00 -5.08 11.68
CA SER A 59 -18.15 -4.27 12.88
C SER A 59 -18.95 -3.00 12.60
N LYS A 60 -19.39 -2.33 13.66
CA LYS A 60 -20.01 -0.99 13.62
C LYS A 60 -19.06 0.09 14.16
N LEU A 61 -17.75 -0.18 14.14
CA LEU A 61 -16.75 0.74 14.66
C LEU A 61 -16.73 2.01 13.81
N ASN A 62 -16.69 3.16 14.47
CA ASN A 62 -16.65 4.43 13.76
C ASN A 62 -15.29 4.67 13.07
N ALA A 63 -15.29 5.54 12.07
CA ALA A 63 -14.09 5.83 11.27
C ALA A 63 -12.92 6.40 12.11
N ASN A 64 -13.20 7.17 13.17
CA ASN A 64 -12.16 7.76 14.02
C ASN A 64 -11.40 6.68 14.81
N PHE A 65 -12.11 5.70 15.35
CA PHE A 65 -11.50 4.56 16.03
C PHE A 65 -10.63 3.75 15.07
N ILE A 66 -11.14 3.44 13.88
CA ILE A 66 -10.38 2.73 12.84
C ILE A 66 -9.14 3.54 12.44
N ASN A 67 -9.24 4.88 12.30
CA ASN A 67 -8.09 5.74 12.02
C ASN A 67 -7.03 5.67 13.12
N ASN A 68 -7.42 5.60 14.39
CA ASN A 68 -6.50 5.43 15.50
C ASN A 68 -5.82 4.06 15.49
N LEU A 69 -6.56 2.97 15.20
CA LEU A 69 -5.97 1.64 14.99
C LEU A 69 -4.95 1.63 13.86
N LEU A 70 -5.28 2.28 12.74
CA LEU A 70 -4.36 2.43 11.62
C LEU A 70 -3.10 3.18 12.05
N ARG A 71 -3.20 4.28 12.80
CA ARG A 71 -2.02 5.02 13.30
C ARG A 71 -1.19 4.16 14.25
N TRP A 72 -1.83 3.48 15.20
CA TRP A 72 -1.18 2.58 16.15
C TRP A 72 -0.44 1.43 15.48
N ALA A 73 -1.01 0.86 14.42
CA ALA A 73 -0.38 -0.23 13.69
C ALA A 73 0.95 0.20 13.04
N ASN A 74 1.09 1.48 12.66
CA ASN A 74 2.32 2.14 12.18
C ASN A 74 3.08 1.43 11.03
N GLY A 75 3.01 2.01 9.83
CA GLY A 75 3.75 1.52 8.67
C GLY A 75 3.19 0.21 8.10
N LEU A 76 3.61 -0.13 6.89
CA LEU A 76 3.10 -1.31 6.16
C LEU A 76 3.19 -2.61 6.96
N ALA A 77 4.36 -2.93 7.53
CA ALA A 77 4.55 -4.18 8.28
C ALA A 77 3.55 -4.32 9.44
N GLY A 78 3.39 -3.27 10.25
CA GLY A 78 2.46 -3.31 11.37
C GLY A 78 0.99 -3.36 10.96
N LYS A 79 0.60 -2.82 9.79
CA LYS A 79 -0.76 -3.05 9.23
C LYS A 79 -1.03 -4.51 8.94
N LEU A 80 -0.03 -5.24 8.44
CA LEU A 80 -0.17 -6.66 8.14
C LEU A 80 -0.17 -7.48 9.43
N ASP A 81 0.83 -7.28 10.28
CA ASP A 81 1.06 -8.07 11.49
C ASP A 81 -0.02 -7.90 12.54
N ARG A 82 -0.41 -6.65 12.79
CA ARG A 82 -1.29 -6.32 13.93
C ARG A 82 -2.77 -6.30 13.56
N LEU A 83 -3.08 -6.18 12.27
CA LEU A 83 -4.46 -6.00 11.80
C LEU A 83 -4.85 -7.02 10.73
N LEU A 84 -4.33 -6.96 9.50
CA LEU A 84 -4.84 -7.77 8.39
C LEU A 84 -4.68 -9.28 8.59
N VAL A 85 -3.52 -9.75 9.07
CA VAL A 85 -3.28 -11.17 9.30
C VAL A 85 -4.21 -11.69 10.41
N PRO A 86 -4.29 -11.07 11.61
CA PRO A 86 -5.25 -11.46 12.64
C PRO A 86 -6.72 -11.41 12.17
N LEU A 87 -7.13 -10.34 11.49
CA LEU A 87 -8.51 -10.19 10.98
C LEU A 87 -8.92 -11.32 10.01
N SER A 88 -7.95 -11.95 9.37
CA SER A 88 -8.19 -13.04 8.41
C SER A 88 -8.27 -14.44 9.04
N GLU A 89 -7.94 -14.61 10.32
CA GLU A 89 -7.86 -15.93 11.00
C GLU A 89 -9.15 -16.76 10.91
N GLY A 90 -10.31 -16.10 10.97
CA GLY A 90 -11.61 -16.77 10.83
C GLY A 90 -11.85 -17.45 9.47
N SER A 91 -10.97 -17.26 8.48
CA SER A 91 -11.05 -17.93 7.17
C SER A 91 -9.69 -18.49 6.76
N HIS A 92 -9.53 -19.82 6.78
CA HIS A 92 -8.27 -20.48 6.41
C HIS A 92 -7.74 -20.04 5.03
N LYS A 93 -8.62 -19.95 4.03
CA LYS A 93 -8.28 -19.50 2.67
C LYS A 93 -7.79 -18.04 2.66
N LYS A 94 -8.49 -17.14 3.36
CA LYS A 94 -8.12 -15.72 3.43
C LYS A 94 -6.82 -15.53 4.22
N HIS A 95 -6.68 -16.23 5.34
CA HIS A 95 -5.49 -16.19 6.19
C HIS A 95 -4.23 -16.65 5.46
N LYS A 96 -4.31 -17.75 4.72
CA LYS A 96 -3.19 -18.22 3.87
C LYS A 96 -2.80 -17.18 2.82
N LYS A 97 -3.77 -16.48 2.21
CA LYS A 97 -3.50 -15.37 1.28
C LYS A 97 -2.85 -14.17 2.00
N MET A 98 -3.33 -13.79 3.18
CA MET A 98 -2.75 -12.68 3.95
C MET A 98 -1.31 -12.97 4.36
N LYS A 99 -0.98 -14.20 4.78
CA LYS A 99 0.41 -14.60 5.07
C LYS A 99 1.33 -14.48 3.84
N ARG A 100 0.85 -14.83 2.65
CA ARG A 100 1.60 -14.65 1.40
C ARG A 100 1.79 -13.17 1.05
N LEU A 101 0.75 -12.36 1.24
CA LEU A 101 0.82 -10.91 1.03
C LEU A 101 1.78 -10.25 2.03
N LYS A 102 1.81 -10.72 3.29
CA LYS A 102 2.78 -10.27 4.29
C LYS A 102 4.21 -10.46 3.79
N ALA A 103 4.56 -11.63 3.25
CA ALA A 103 5.91 -11.86 2.73
C ALA A 103 6.29 -10.88 1.60
N LEU A 104 5.34 -10.44 0.76
CA LEU A 104 5.58 -9.39 -0.23
C LEU A 104 5.72 -8.01 0.43
N ALA A 105 4.86 -7.70 1.40
CA ALA A 105 4.91 -6.46 2.17
C ALA A 105 6.25 -6.30 2.92
N ASP A 106 6.78 -7.38 3.50
CA ASP A 106 8.07 -7.40 4.19
C ASP A 106 9.20 -7.01 3.23
N LYS A 107 9.21 -7.54 2.00
CA LYS A 107 10.20 -7.17 0.97
C LYS A 107 10.12 -5.69 0.58
N VAL A 108 8.90 -5.18 0.40
CA VAL A 108 8.66 -3.76 0.08
C VAL A 108 9.12 -2.86 1.23
N ASN A 109 8.81 -3.24 2.46
CA ASN A 109 9.15 -2.48 3.66
C ASN A 109 10.66 -2.48 3.94
N LEU A 110 11.34 -3.61 3.72
CA LEU A 110 12.78 -3.76 3.94
C LEU A 110 13.57 -2.76 3.10
N LYS A 111 13.39 -2.76 1.77
CA LYS A 111 14.14 -1.83 0.89
C LYS A 111 13.77 -0.37 1.15
N ARG A 112 12.50 -0.06 1.41
CA ARG A 112 12.12 1.30 1.81
C ARG A 112 12.86 1.75 3.07
N ASN A 113 13.06 0.85 4.04
CA ASN A 113 13.76 1.18 5.27
C ASN A 113 15.26 1.40 5.05
N THR A 114 15.91 0.62 4.19
CA THR A 114 17.34 0.86 3.88
C THR A 114 17.53 2.22 3.20
N ILE A 115 16.65 2.60 2.28
CA ILE A 115 16.68 3.93 1.64
C ILE A 115 16.45 5.05 2.66
N VAL A 116 15.36 4.97 3.43
CA VAL A 116 14.91 6.09 4.29
C VAL A 116 15.77 6.24 5.55
N HIS A 117 16.25 5.13 6.12
CA HIS A 117 16.96 5.15 7.40
C HIS A 117 18.48 4.95 7.26
N GLN A 118 18.95 4.30 6.20
CA GLN A 118 20.38 4.05 5.98
C GLN A 118 20.96 4.91 4.83
N GLY A 119 20.12 5.64 4.10
CA GLY A 119 20.56 6.51 3.00
C GLY A 119 21.02 5.74 1.77
N GLU A 120 20.58 4.50 1.60
CA GLU A 120 20.99 3.64 0.49
C GLU A 120 20.51 4.21 -0.85
N PHE A 121 21.43 4.31 -1.81
CA PHE A 121 21.09 4.58 -3.21
C PHE A 121 20.59 3.31 -3.89
N CYS A 122 19.82 3.46 -4.96
CA CYS A 122 19.30 2.33 -5.71
C CYS A 122 19.57 2.54 -7.20
N ASN A 123 19.76 1.44 -7.92
CA ASN A 123 19.84 1.46 -9.38
C ASN A 123 18.46 1.16 -10.02
N GLU A 124 18.40 1.29 -11.35
CA GLU A 124 17.17 1.06 -12.11
C GLU A 124 16.62 -0.36 -11.93
N GLY A 125 17.49 -1.38 -11.90
CA GLY A 125 17.09 -2.78 -11.75
C GLY A 125 16.41 -3.04 -10.41
N GLU A 126 17.01 -2.57 -9.33
CA GLU A 126 16.42 -2.64 -7.99
C GLU A 126 15.09 -1.89 -7.91
N ALA A 127 15.03 -0.69 -8.49
CA ALA A 127 13.79 0.09 -8.52
C ALA A 127 12.67 -0.66 -9.26
N LYS A 128 12.95 -1.22 -10.44
CA LYS A 128 11.99 -2.02 -11.21
C LYS A 128 11.50 -3.21 -10.39
N GLU A 129 12.40 -4.00 -9.81
CA GLU A 129 12.03 -5.18 -9.01
C GLU A 129 11.12 -4.81 -7.82
N HIS A 130 11.51 -3.77 -7.07
CA HIS A 130 10.74 -3.35 -5.90
C HIS A 130 9.39 -2.73 -6.26
N ILE A 131 9.32 -1.97 -7.35
CA ILE A 131 8.06 -1.42 -7.87
C ILE A 131 7.13 -2.55 -8.33
N GLU A 132 7.64 -3.57 -9.04
CA GLU A 132 6.84 -4.75 -9.42
C GLU A 132 6.35 -5.53 -8.19
N CYS A 133 7.21 -5.68 -7.18
CA CYS A 133 6.82 -6.33 -5.92
C CYS A 133 5.67 -5.59 -5.24
N ALA A 134 5.76 -4.26 -5.14
CA ALA A 134 4.70 -3.42 -4.60
C ALA A 134 3.43 -3.48 -5.46
N ARG A 135 3.56 -3.45 -6.79
CA ARG A 135 2.43 -3.58 -7.73
C ARG A 135 1.68 -4.87 -7.49
N LYS A 136 2.40 -6.00 -7.43
CA LYS A 136 1.82 -7.33 -7.18
C LYS A 136 1.13 -7.40 -5.83
N PHE A 137 1.73 -6.83 -4.78
CA PHE A 137 1.10 -6.74 -3.47
C PHE A 137 -0.22 -5.94 -3.53
N ILE A 138 -0.19 -4.74 -4.12
CA ILE A 138 -1.34 -3.84 -4.22
C ILE A 138 -2.48 -4.49 -5.01
N THR A 139 -2.21 -4.94 -6.23
CA THR A 139 -3.26 -5.50 -7.10
C THR A 139 -3.86 -6.76 -6.50
N THR A 140 -3.04 -7.61 -5.87
CA THR A 140 -3.54 -8.82 -5.20
C THR A 140 -4.36 -8.48 -3.96
N LEU A 141 -3.95 -7.52 -3.14
CA LEU A 141 -4.66 -7.16 -1.91
C LEU A 141 -5.97 -6.42 -2.21
N VAL A 142 -5.92 -5.37 -3.03
CA VAL A 142 -7.09 -4.57 -3.39
C VAL A 142 -8.10 -5.42 -4.16
N GLY A 143 -7.63 -6.29 -5.06
CA GLY A 143 -8.47 -7.22 -5.82
C GLY A 143 -9.31 -8.19 -4.98
N LEU A 144 -8.98 -8.39 -3.70
CA LEU A 144 -9.82 -9.17 -2.78
C LEU A 144 -11.10 -8.43 -2.34
N TYR A 145 -11.15 -7.12 -2.50
CA TYR A 145 -12.23 -6.25 -2.03
C TYR A 145 -12.86 -5.42 -3.15
N ASP A 146 -12.13 -5.19 -4.24
CA ASP A 146 -12.59 -4.52 -5.45
C ASP A 146 -11.99 -5.24 -6.68
N GLN A 147 -12.80 -6.09 -7.33
CA GLN A 147 -12.37 -6.91 -8.47
C GLN A 147 -12.14 -6.09 -9.75
N GLN A 148 -12.69 -4.88 -9.83
CA GLN A 148 -12.54 -3.98 -10.98
C GLN A 148 -11.35 -3.03 -10.82
N PHE A 149 -10.63 -3.14 -9.70
CA PHE A 149 -9.50 -2.28 -9.43
C PHE A 149 -8.38 -2.44 -10.46
N LEU A 150 -8.01 -1.32 -11.09
CA LEU A 150 -6.89 -1.23 -12.02
C LEU A 150 -5.94 -0.14 -11.56
N LEU A 151 -4.67 -0.52 -11.40
CA LEU A 151 -3.62 0.40 -10.98
C LEU A 151 -3.15 1.23 -12.18
N LYS A 152 -3.66 2.46 -12.29
CA LYS A 152 -3.38 3.34 -13.43
C LYS A 152 -2.01 3.98 -13.32
N GLU A 153 -1.24 3.84 -14.39
CA GLU A 153 0.06 4.51 -14.54
C GLU A 153 -0.09 5.84 -15.27
N ARG A 154 0.90 6.71 -15.10
CA ARG A 154 1.00 7.90 -15.95
C ARG A 154 1.36 7.43 -17.36
N LYS A 155 0.44 7.59 -18.33
CA LYS A 155 0.77 7.41 -19.75
C LYS A 155 1.92 8.37 -20.09
N ARG A 156 2.96 7.83 -20.74
CA ARG A 156 4.06 8.63 -21.29
C ARG A 156 3.51 9.65 -22.28
#